data_AF-A0A3D4G078-F1
#
_entry.id   AF-A0A3D4G078-F1
#
_cell.length_a   1.000
_cell.length_b   1.000
_cell.length_c   1.000
_cell.angle_alpha   90.00
_cell.angle_beta   90.00
_cell.angle_gamma   90.00
#
_symmetry.space_group_name_H-M   'P 1'
#
loop_
_entity.id
_entity.type
_entity.pdbx_description
1 polymer ?
#
loop_
_entity_poly.entity_id
_entity_poly.type
_entity_poly.pdbx_seq_one_letter_code
_entity_poly.pdbx_strand_id
1 'polypeptide(L)'
;MHPAPHRQSLISIALLVLLACTGPEDQAKDGSVFYGSDEVRASLIARAASLELDTDYVPPPGQALHHYTSGFAKTLCSAVFITGLDPKDAAANVGGFTSPFEERHHVVDTVVDFQHQQVSLTLPDGVTRTAKKYKNQGCVTHAIGEDSVHFTPTDVARKLPPPASSPWPMGDILTGDPWPEEVDMTKVEEALDAGFGPPEARTLALVVTYKGRILGERYGPEVDIHSPLEGWSMAKSLTGTLIGVLIEQGAYELWQPAPIPEWQSPGDPRQAIRIGDIMRMS
;
A
#
# COMPACT_ATOMS: atom_id res chain seq x y z
N MET A 1 44.16 25.90 34.51
CA MET A 1 44.02 24.43 34.47
C MET A 1 42.94 24.02 35.46
N HIS A 2 41.74 23.78 34.95
CA HIS A 2 40.59 23.20 35.66
C HIS A 2 39.98 22.20 34.67
N PRO A 3 39.75 20.93 35.05
CA PRO A 3 39.17 19.95 34.14
C PRO A 3 37.65 20.17 34.03
N ALA A 4 37.13 20.11 32.81
CA ALA A 4 35.70 20.12 32.54
C ALA A 4 35.05 18.79 32.96
N PRO A 5 33.77 18.79 33.40
CA PRO A 5 33.09 17.57 33.81
C PRO A 5 32.63 16.73 32.62
N HIS A 6 32.86 15.42 32.71
CA HIS A 6 32.34 14.40 31.79
C HIS A 6 30.81 14.40 31.77
N ARG A 7 30.19 14.66 30.62
CA ARG A 7 28.79 14.32 30.37
C ARG A 7 28.68 12.82 30.14
N GLN A 8 28.09 12.11 31.09
CA GLN A 8 27.57 10.76 30.87
C GLN A 8 26.32 10.86 30.00
N SER A 9 26.42 10.43 28.75
CA SER A 9 25.25 10.21 27.89
C SER A 9 24.58 8.90 28.33
N LEU A 10 23.51 9.02 29.11
CA LEU A 10 22.56 7.93 29.32
C LEU A 10 21.88 7.62 27.99
N ILE A 11 22.25 6.49 27.38
CA ILE A 11 21.53 5.92 26.24
C ILE A 11 20.25 5.28 26.82
N SER A 12 19.14 6.01 26.76
CA SER A 12 17.82 5.43 27.00
C SER A 12 17.46 4.54 25.82
N ILE A 13 17.62 3.22 25.99
CA ILE A 13 17.04 2.22 25.10
C ILE A 13 15.53 2.26 25.32
N ALA A 14 14.80 2.92 24.41
CA ALA A 14 13.36 2.80 24.34
C ALA A 14 13.02 1.43 23.74
N LEU A 15 12.76 0.44 24.60
CA LEU A 15 12.10 -0.80 24.20
C LEU A 15 10.66 -0.44 23.79
N LEU A 16 10.37 -0.41 22.49
CA LEU A 16 8.99 -0.44 22.02
C LEU A 16 8.46 -1.86 22.29
N VAL A 17 7.83 -2.04 23.45
CA VAL A 17 6.97 -3.19 23.70
C VAL A 17 5.70 -2.96 22.90
N LEU A 18 5.53 -3.69 21.80
CA LEU A 18 4.22 -3.90 21.19
C LEU A 18 3.37 -4.64 22.22
N LEU A 19 2.60 -3.92 23.02
CA LEU A 19 1.45 -4.49 23.70
C LEU A 19 0.45 -4.90 22.62
N ALA A 20 0.58 -6.14 22.15
CA ALA A 20 -0.57 -6.85 21.64
C ALA A 20 -1.57 -6.94 22.81
N CYS A 21 -2.75 -6.34 22.66
CA CYS A 21 -3.86 -6.56 23.56
C CYS A 21 -4.30 -8.02 23.42
N THR A 22 -3.66 -8.93 24.16
CA THR A 22 -4.16 -10.29 24.35
C THR A 22 -5.28 -10.24 25.38
N GLY A 23 -6.51 -10.12 24.89
CA GLY A 23 -7.69 -10.51 25.67
C GLY A 23 -7.73 -12.03 25.85
N PRO A 24 -8.43 -12.56 26.87
CA PRO A 24 -8.45 -13.99 27.16
C PRO A 24 -9.00 -14.78 25.96
N GLU A 25 -8.28 -15.84 25.59
CA GLU A 25 -8.72 -16.88 24.67
C GLU A 25 -9.96 -17.60 25.23
N ASP A 26 -11.14 -17.09 24.91
CA ASP A 26 -12.34 -17.89 24.75
C ASP A 26 -13.43 -16.97 24.21
N GLN A 27 -13.65 -17.02 22.88
CA GLN A 27 -14.86 -16.65 22.10
C GLN A 27 -14.47 -16.31 20.65
N ALA A 28 -13.79 -17.21 19.94
CA ALA A 28 -13.61 -17.12 18.49
C ALA A 28 -14.54 -18.12 17.80
N LYS A 29 -15.85 -17.81 17.83
CA LYS A 29 -16.86 -18.40 16.94
C LYS A 29 -17.88 -17.33 16.53
N ASP A 30 -17.41 -16.27 15.90
CA ASP A 30 -18.22 -15.56 14.90
C ASP A 30 -17.32 -14.65 14.06
N GLY A 31 -17.43 -14.76 12.74
CA GLY A 31 -16.68 -13.95 11.76
C GLY A 31 -17.28 -12.54 11.62
N SER A 32 -17.59 -11.88 12.73
CA SER A 32 -18.16 -10.54 12.70
C SER A 32 -17.06 -9.49 12.56
N VAL A 33 -17.05 -8.83 11.40
CA VAL A 33 -16.42 -7.53 11.20
C VAL A 33 -16.89 -6.60 12.33
N PHE A 34 -15.97 -5.86 12.97
CA PHE A 34 -16.27 -4.86 14.00
C PHE A 34 -17.21 -3.77 13.46
N TYR A 35 -18.52 -4.02 13.45
CA TYR A 35 -19.53 -3.00 13.33
C TYR A 35 -19.84 -2.52 14.75
N GLY A 36 -19.61 -1.23 15.02
CA GLY A 36 -20.19 -0.60 16.21
C GLY A 36 -21.69 -0.85 16.25
N SER A 37 -22.30 -0.79 17.44
CA SER A 37 -23.75 -1.01 17.59
C SER A 37 -24.56 -0.18 16.58
N ASP A 38 -25.77 -0.64 16.24
CA ASP A 38 -26.65 0.09 15.32
C ASP A 38 -26.81 1.58 15.69
N GLU A 39 -26.75 1.89 16.99
CA GLU A 39 -26.76 3.24 17.53
C GLU A 39 -25.49 4.05 17.20
N VAL A 40 -24.30 3.44 17.29
CA VAL A 40 -23.04 4.07 16.85
C VAL A 40 -23.08 4.34 15.34
N ARG A 41 -23.58 3.39 14.55
CA ARG A 41 -23.74 3.56 13.10
C ARG A 41 -24.73 4.68 12.77
N ALA A 42 -25.86 4.74 13.46
CA ALA A 42 -26.85 5.81 13.29
C ALA A 42 -26.26 7.19 13.64
N SER A 43 -25.51 7.28 14.74
CA SER A 43 -24.82 8.52 15.14
C SER A 43 -23.78 8.97 14.11
N LEU A 44 -22.99 8.05 13.55
CA LEU A 44 -22.04 8.33 12.47
C LEU A 44 -22.75 8.82 11.21
N ILE A 45 -23.85 8.18 10.81
CA ILE A 45 -24.65 8.60 9.65
C ILE A 45 -25.25 9.99 9.87
N ALA A 46 -25.80 10.26 11.06
CA ALA A 46 -26.37 11.57 11.38
C ALA A 46 -25.31 12.68 11.36
N ARG A 47 -24.11 12.41 11.90
CA ARG A 47 -22.98 13.33 11.81
C ARG A 47 -22.56 13.56 10.36
N ALA A 48 -22.44 12.49 9.56
CA ALA A 48 -22.07 12.60 8.15
C ALA A 48 -23.10 13.45 7.37
N ALA A 49 -24.40 13.21 7.59
CA ALA A 49 -25.49 13.99 6.99
C ALA A 49 -25.42 15.47 7.39
N SER A 50 -25.06 15.78 8.64
CA SER A 50 -24.90 17.18 9.09
C SER A 50 -23.72 17.91 8.44
N LEU A 51 -22.79 17.17 7.83
CA LEU A 51 -21.60 17.67 7.13
C LEU A 51 -21.69 17.46 5.61
N GLU A 52 -22.82 16.94 5.12
CA GLU A 52 -23.01 16.68 3.70
C GLU A 52 -23.07 18.00 2.93
N LEU A 53 -22.41 18.03 1.78
CA LEU A 53 -22.42 19.20 0.92
C LEU A 53 -23.76 19.26 0.17
N ASP A 54 -24.23 20.46 -0.11
CA ASP A 54 -25.38 20.70 -0.98
C ASP A 54 -25.00 20.44 -2.45
N THR A 55 -24.78 19.16 -2.76
CA THR A 55 -24.37 18.66 -4.06
C THR A 55 -25.19 17.43 -4.41
N ASP A 56 -25.66 17.34 -5.65
CA ASP A 56 -26.34 16.14 -6.13
C ASP A 56 -25.38 14.94 -6.15
N TYR A 57 -25.58 14.00 -5.21
CA TYR A 57 -24.81 12.76 -5.20
C TYR A 57 -25.30 11.81 -6.29
N VAL A 58 -24.43 11.52 -7.25
CA VAL A 58 -24.64 10.48 -8.26
C VAL A 58 -23.77 9.29 -7.89
N PRO A 59 -24.32 8.14 -7.49
CA PRO A 59 -23.50 6.98 -7.17
C PRO A 59 -22.78 6.47 -8.43
N PRO A 60 -21.59 5.87 -8.28
CA PRO A 60 -20.94 5.20 -9.39
C PRO A 60 -21.88 4.11 -9.95
N PRO A 61 -21.89 3.90 -11.28
CA PRO A 61 -22.74 2.88 -11.88
C PRO A 61 -22.36 1.48 -11.38
N GLY A 62 -23.37 0.66 -11.14
CA GLY A 62 -23.22 -0.72 -10.69
C GLY A 62 -23.74 -0.97 -9.27
N GLN A 63 -23.52 -2.19 -8.80
CA GLN A 63 -23.83 -2.64 -7.44
C GLN A 63 -22.55 -2.95 -6.67
N ALA A 64 -22.65 -3.12 -5.36
CA ALA A 64 -21.51 -3.45 -4.50
C ALA A 64 -20.65 -4.62 -5.05
N LEU A 65 -21.30 -5.70 -5.50
CA LEU A 65 -20.62 -6.85 -6.07
C LEU A 65 -19.81 -6.49 -7.34
N HIS A 66 -20.32 -5.60 -8.21
CA HIS A 66 -19.59 -5.12 -9.38
C HIS A 66 -18.31 -4.39 -8.98
N HIS A 67 -18.33 -3.66 -7.87
CA HIS A 67 -17.17 -2.94 -7.36
C HIS A 67 -16.15 -3.88 -6.71
N TYR A 68 -16.58 -4.88 -5.95
CA TYR A 68 -15.70 -5.92 -5.41
C TYR A 68 -15.02 -6.72 -6.53
N THR A 69 -15.76 -7.12 -7.56
CA THR A 69 -15.19 -7.80 -8.73
C THR A 69 -14.27 -6.88 -9.53
N SER A 70 -14.54 -5.57 -9.58
CA SER A 70 -13.60 -4.59 -10.13
C SER A 70 -12.28 -4.55 -9.37
N GLY A 71 -12.34 -4.52 -8.03
CA GLY A 71 -11.16 -4.62 -7.18
C GLY A 71 -10.42 -5.94 -7.42
N PHE A 72 -11.14 -7.05 -7.63
CA PHE A 72 -10.52 -8.34 -7.87
C PHE A 72 -9.77 -8.37 -9.21
N ALA A 73 -10.38 -7.87 -10.28
CA ALA A 73 -9.74 -7.76 -11.57
C ALA A 73 -8.46 -6.90 -11.48
N LYS A 74 -8.51 -5.76 -10.77
CA LYS A 74 -7.34 -4.89 -10.54
C LYS A 74 -6.19 -5.62 -9.85
N THR A 75 -6.49 -6.27 -8.73
CA THR A 75 -5.53 -6.99 -7.89
C THR A 75 -4.89 -8.11 -8.69
N LEU A 76 -5.71 -8.97 -9.31
CA LEU A 76 -5.23 -10.12 -10.07
C LEU A 76 -4.39 -9.69 -11.28
N CYS A 77 -4.82 -8.66 -12.03
CA CYS A 77 -4.01 -8.10 -13.12
C CYS A 77 -2.64 -7.63 -12.62
N SER A 78 -2.59 -6.94 -11.48
CA SER A 78 -1.33 -6.39 -10.95
C SER A 78 -0.41 -7.52 -10.46
N ALA A 79 -0.95 -8.49 -9.73
CA ALA A 79 -0.21 -9.66 -9.27
C ALA A 79 0.40 -10.45 -10.44
N VAL A 80 -0.37 -10.71 -11.50
CA VAL A 80 0.11 -11.50 -12.65
C VAL A 80 1.06 -10.71 -13.55
N PHE A 81 0.67 -9.49 -13.96
CA PHE A 81 1.39 -8.79 -15.02
C PHE A 81 2.41 -7.74 -14.55
N ILE A 82 2.44 -7.41 -13.25
CA ILE A 82 3.45 -6.52 -12.65
C ILE A 82 4.37 -7.33 -11.75
N THR A 83 3.82 -8.08 -10.79
CA THR A 83 4.63 -8.85 -9.84
C THR A 83 5.15 -10.16 -10.47
N GLY A 84 4.36 -10.81 -11.33
CA GLY A 84 4.72 -12.06 -11.99
C GLY A 84 4.22 -13.32 -11.29
N LEU A 85 3.23 -13.20 -10.38
CA LEU A 85 2.70 -14.33 -9.62
C LEU A 85 1.83 -15.26 -10.48
N ASP A 86 1.73 -16.52 -10.07
CA ASP A 86 0.79 -17.48 -10.67
C ASP A 86 -0.65 -16.97 -10.51
N PRO A 87 -1.49 -16.99 -11.57
CA PRO A 87 -2.84 -16.48 -11.49
C PRO A 87 -3.73 -17.19 -10.47
N LYS A 88 -3.56 -18.50 -10.24
CA LYS A 88 -4.40 -19.24 -9.30
C LYS A 88 -3.99 -18.95 -7.86
N ASP A 89 -2.69 -18.92 -7.56
CA ASP A 89 -2.23 -18.54 -6.23
C ASP A 89 -2.58 -17.07 -5.92
N ALA A 90 -2.35 -16.16 -6.86
CA ALA A 90 -2.73 -14.75 -6.71
C ALA A 90 -4.24 -14.58 -6.45
N ALA A 91 -5.08 -15.31 -7.18
CA ALA A 91 -6.53 -15.30 -6.99
C ALA A 91 -6.98 -15.83 -5.63
N ALA A 92 -6.22 -16.72 -5.01
CA ALA A 92 -6.55 -17.29 -3.71
C ALA A 92 -6.03 -16.44 -2.54
N ASN A 93 -4.92 -15.70 -2.71
CA ASN A 93 -4.17 -15.17 -1.56
C ASN A 93 -3.95 -13.65 -1.56
N VAL A 94 -4.13 -12.95 -2.69
CA VAL A 94 -3.71 -11.53 -2.80
C VAL A 94 -4.90 -10.57 -2.72
N GLY A 95 -4.73 -9.46 -2.01
CA GLY A 95 -5.61 -8.28 -2.04
C GLY A 95 -7.04 -8.45 -1.54
N GLY A 96 -7.24 -9.22 -0.48
CA GLY A 96 -8.54 -9.37 0.19
C GLY A 96 -9.24 -8.05 0.58
N PHE A 97 -8.48 -6.95 0.77
CA PHE A 97 -9.02 -5.66 1.20
C PHE A 97 -9.93 -4.98 0.16
N THR A 98 -9.51 -4.90 -1.11
CA THR A 98 -10.32 -4.31 -2.20
C THR A 98 -11.12 -5.36 -2.98
N SER A 99 -10.84 -6.64 -2.73
CA SER A 99 -11.51 -7.78 -3.34
C SER A 99 -11.74 -8.86 -2.30
N PRO A 100 -12.80 -8.73 -1.47
CA PRO A 100 -13.07 -9.65 -0.38
C PRO A 100 -13.12 -11.09 -0.87
N PHE A 101 -12.39 -12.00 -0.20
CA PHE A 101 -12.24 -13.38 -0.66
C PHE A 101 -13.59 -14.11 -0.70
N GLU A 102 -14.45 -13.81 0.27
CA GLU A 102 -15.80 -14.30 0.39
C GLU A 102 -16.71 -13.87 -0.76
N GLU A 103 -16.41 -12.80 -1.50
CA GLU A 103 -17.22 -12.36 -2.64
C GLU A 103 -16.75 -12.98 -3.97
N ARG A 104 -15.52 -13.50 -4.03
CA ARG A 104 -14.92 -14.00 -5.28
C ARG A 104 -15.64 -15.22 -5.86
N HIS A 105 -16.34 -15.99 -5.02
CA HIS A 105 -17.10 -17.16 -5.45
C HIS A 105 -18.29 -16.83 -6.36
N HIS A 106 -18.71 -15.56 -6.42
CA HIS A 106 -19.75 -15.11 -7.35
C HIS A 106 -19.26 -14.99 -8.79
N VAL A 107 -17.95 -14.93 -9.04
CA VAL A 107 -17.39 -14.87 -10.40
C VAL A 107 -17.61 -16.20 -11.11
N VAL A 108 -18.35 -16.18 -12.22
CA VAL A 108 -18.70 -17.39 -12.99
C VAL A 108 -17.73 -17.71 -14.12
N ASP A 109 -16.96 -16.70 -14.55
CA ASP A 109 -15.91 -16.87 -15.55
C ASP A 109 -14.72 -15.95 -15.25
N THR A 110 -13.51 -16.50 -15.37
CA THR A 110 -12.25 -15.81 -15.12
C THR A 110 -11.31 -16.04 -16.30
N VAL A 111 -11.02 -14.98 -17.03
CA VAL A 111 -10.10 -15.01 -18.17
C VAL A 111 -8.87 -14.17 -17.85
N VAL A 112 -7.70 -14.81 -17.90
CA VAL A 112 -6.39 -14.15 -17.80
C VAL A 112 -5.72 -14.23 -19.16
N ASP A 113 -5.79 -13.12 -19.90
CA ASP A 113 -5.22 -12.98 -21.23
C ASP A 113 -3.78 -12.47 -21.13
N PHE A 114 -2.82 -13.38 -21.28
CA PHE A 114 -1.40 -13.06 -21.24
C PHE A 114 -0.92 -12.28 -22.47
N GLN A 115 -1.55 -12.45 -23.62
CA GLN A 115 -1.18 -11.77 -24.86
C GLN A 115 -1.50 -10.28 -24.76
N HIS A 116 -2.69 -9.95 -24.21
CA HIS A 116 -3.14 -8.57 -24.07
C HIS A 116 -2.90 -7.99 -22.66
N GLN A 117 -2.32 -8.77 -21.75
CA GLN A 117 -2.08 -8.43 -20.34
C GLN A 117 -3.34 -7.93 -19.63
N GLN A 118 -4.42 -8.71 -19.75
CA GLN A 118 -5.77 -8.36 -19.29
C GLN A 118 -6.37 -9.46 -18.41
N VAL A 119 -7.14 -9.05 -17.41
CA VAL A 119 -8.00 -9.91 -16.61
C VAL A 119 -9.45 -9.49 -16.84
N SER A 120 -10.32 -10.46 -17.14
CA SER A 120 -11.76 -10.27 -17.29
C SER A 120 -12.51 -11.24 -16.39
N LEU A 121 -13.37 -10.71 -15.52
CA LEU A 121 -14.14 -11.47 -14.54
C LEU A 121 -15.63 -11.23 -14.78
N THR A 122 -16.38 -12.29 -15.09
CA THR A 122 -17.81 -12.21 -15.42
C THR A 122 -18.66 -12.68 -14.24
N LEU A 123 -19.71 -11.91 -13.95
CA LEU A 123 -20.70 -12.21 -12.91
C LEU A 123 -21.97 -12.87 -13.49
N PRO A 124 -22.83 -13.47 -12.65
CA PRO A 124 -24.02 -14.19 -13.10
C PRO A 124 -25.05 -13.32 -13.83
N ASP A 125 -25.03 -12.01 -13.57
CA ASP A 125 -25.89 -11.02 -14.24
C ASP A 125 -25.35 -10.59 -15.62
N GLY A 126 -24.24 -11.17 -16.06
CA GLY A 126 -23.60 -10.89 -17.35
C GLY A 126 -22.66 -9.69 -17.33
N VAL A 127 -22.50 -9.00 -16.20
CA VAL A 127 -21.53 -7.90 -16.10
C VAL A 127 -20.11 -8.47 -16.02
N THR A 128 -19.25 -8.05 -16.95
CA THR A 128 -17.80 -8.33 -16.90
C THR A 128 -17.05 -7.13 -16.36
N ARG A 129 -16.19 -7.34 -15.37
CA ARG A 129 -15.24 -6.36 -14.87
C ARG A 129 -13.85 -6.69 -15.39
N THR A 130 -13.20 -5.69 -15.97
CA THR A 130 -11.92 -5.86 -16.67
C THR A 130 -10.86 -4.95 -16.06
N ALA A 131 -9.64 -5.48 -15.94
CA ALA A 131 -8.45 -4.70 -15.69
C ALA A 131 -7.34 -5.08 -16.66
N LYS A 132 -6.61 -4.10 -17.17
CA LYS A 132 -5.56 -4.29 -18.17
C LYS A 132 -4.29 -3.55 -17.78
N LYS A 133 -3.14 -4.15 -18.05
CA LYS A 133 -1.83 -3.49 -17.91
C LYS A 133 -1.58 -2.55 -19.08
N TYR A 134 -1.32 -1.30 -18.76
CA TYR A 134 -0.99 -0.26 -19.72
C TYR A 134 0.48 0.10 -19.63
N LYS A 135 1.28 -0.44 -20.55
CA LYS A 135 2.72 -0.16 -20.65
C LYS A 135 3.43 -0.35 -19.29
N ASN A 136 4.13 0.68 -18.82
CA ASN A 136 4.72 0.73 -17.48
C ASN A 136 3.92 1.62 -16.50
N GLN A 137 2.67 1.98 -16.84
CA GLN A 137 1.74 2.71 -15.97
C GLN A 137 0.87 1.79 -15.10
N GLY A 138 1.08 0.47 -15.21
CA GLY A 138 0.45 -0.55 -14.37
C GLY A 138 -0.92 -1.00 -14.86
N CYS A 139 -1.59 -1.80 -14.03
CA CYS A 139 -2.94 -2.31 -14.30
C CYS A 139 -4.00 -1.28 -13.91
N VAL A 140 -4.99 -1.06 -14.77
CA VAL A 140 -6.10 -0.14 -14.52
C VAL A 140 -7.42 -0.86 -14.78
N THR A 141 -8.40 -0.68 -13.91
CA THR A 141 -9.77 -1.17 -14.10
C THR A 141 -10.54 -0.27 -15.05
N HIS A 142 -11.26 -0.87 -15.99
CA HIS A 142 -12.13 -0.11 -16.90
C HIS A 142 -13.45 0.23 -16.22
N ALA A 143 -14.11 1.31 -16.65
CA ALA A 143 -15.49 1.57 -16.26
C ALA A 143 -16.42 0.44 -16.76
N ILE A 144 -17.61 0.32 -16.19
CA ILE A 144 -18.58 -0.69 -16.67
C ILE A 144 -18.96 -0.35 -18.11
N GLY A 145 -18.85 -1.33 -19.01
CA GLY A 145 -19.16 -1.16 -20.43
C GLY A 145 -18.04 -0.56 -21.28
N GLU A 146 -16.92 -0.17 -20.68
CA GLU A 146 -15.76 0.39 -21.40
C GLU A 146 -14.65 -0.64 -21.57
N ASP A 147 -13.90 -0.53 -22.68
CA ASP A 147 -12.79 -1.43 -23.03
C ASP A 147 -11.40 -0.80 -22.87
N SER A 148 -11.34 0.47 -22.48
CA SER A 148 -10.10 1.23 -22.36
C SER A 148 -10.14 2.32 -21.29
N VAL A 149 -9.01 3.00 -21.11
CA VAL A 149 -8.82 4.14 -20.21
C VAL A 149 -9.06 5.47 -20.94
N HIS A 150 -9.43 6.52 -20.18
CA HIS A 150 -9.70 7.86 -20.72
C HIS A 150 -8.44 8.73 -20.90
N PHE A 151 -7.27 8.12 -21.01
CA PHE A 151 -6.00 8.79 -21.29
C PHE A 151 -5.20 7.99 -22.32
N THR A 152 -4.27 8.63 -23.04
CA THR A 152 -3.37 7.93 -23.95
C THR A 152 -2.24 7.26 -23.17
N PRO A 153 -2.12 5.91 -23.16
CA PRO A 153 -1.06 5.25 -22.45
C PRO A 153 0.32 5.57 -23.03
N THR A 154 1.27 5.91 -22.18
CA THR A 154 2.66 6.24 -22.55
C THR A 154 3.66 5.45 -21.72
N ASP A 155 4.89 5.33 -22.24
CA ASP A 155 5.99 4.79 -21.44
C ASP A 155 6.59 5.92 -20.63
N VAL A 156 6.51 5.81 -19.31
CA VAL A 156 7.11 6.77 -18.39
C VAL A 156 8.58 6.43 -18.22
N ALA A 157 9.48 7.23 -18.80
CA ALA A 157 10.91 6.96 -18.74
C ALA A 157 11.43 7.00 -17.28
N ARG A 158 12.11 5.93 -16.86
CA ARG A 158 12.79 5.86 -15.56
C ARG A 158 14.06 6.72 -15.61
N LYS A 159 14.20 7.67 -14.68
CA LYS A 159 15.41 8.51 -14.51
C LYS A 159 16.37 7.96 -13.44
N LEU A 160 16.46 6.65 -13.32
CA LEU A 160 17.37 5.97 -12.39
C LEU A 160 18.49 5.30 -13.19
N PRO A 161 19.71 5.20 -12.64
CA PRO A 161 20.80 4.55 -13.33
C PRO A 161 20.55 3.03 -13.46
N PRO A 162 21.29 2.33 -14.35
CA PRO A 162 21.12 0.88 -14.51
C PRO A 162 21.43 0.16 -13.19
N PRO A 163 20.52 -0.69 -12.68
CA PRO A 163 20.62 -1.20 -11.33
C PRO A 163 21.81 -2.16 -11.16
N ALA A 164 22.05 -3.05 -12.14
CA ALA A 164 23.17 -3.99 -12.12
C ALA A 164 24.58 -3.35 -12.11
N SER A 165 24.70 -2.07 -12.46
CA SER A 165 25.98 -1.34 -12.47
C SER A 165 26.02 -0.15 -11.51
N SER A 166 25.04 -0.03 -10.61
CA SER A 166 24.95 1.10 -9.68
C SER A 166 25.01 0.62 -8.23
N PRO A 167 25.69 1.36 -7.33
CA PRO A 167 25.70 1.03 -5.92
C PRO A 167 24.32 1.24 -5.29
N TRP A 168 23.99 0.39 -4.31
CA TRP A 168 22.87 0.61 -3.40
C TRP A 168 22.99 2.00 -2.74
N PRO A 169 21.89 2.78 -2.60
CA PRO A 169 20.48 2.41 -2.85
C PRO A 169 19.97 2.69 -4.27
N MET A 170 20.83 3.11 -5.19
CA MET A 170 20.43 3.45 -6.55
C MET A 170 20.49 2.25 -7.52
N GLY A 171 21.12 1.16 -7.11
CA GLY A 171 21.16 -0.12 -7.81
C GLY A 171 21.52 -1.29 -6.89
N ASP A 172 22.01 -2.37 -7.49
CA ASP A 172 22.11 -3.70 -6.86
C ASP A 172 23.52 -4.03 -6.35
N ILE A 173 24.51 -3.15 -6.59
CA ILE A 173 25.87 -3.38 -6.13
C ILE A 173 25.97 -3.07 -4.64
N LEU A 174 26.15 -4.12 -3.83
CA LEU A 174 26.43 -4.00 -2.40
C LEU A 174 27.92 -3.79 -2.13
N THR A 175 28.23 -3.08 -1.03
CA THR A 175 29.61 -2.90 -0.55
C THR A 175 30.13 -4.19 0.07
N GLY A 176 31.38 -4.56 -0.25
CA GLY A 176 32.09 -5.66 0.43
C GLY A 176 32.72 -5.27 1.78
N ASP A 177 32.44 -4.07 2.28
CA ASP A 177 32.99 -3.57 3.54
C ASP A 177 32.57 -4.46 4.71
N PRO A 178 33.41 -4.64 5.74
CA PRO A 178 33.03 -5.39 6.93
C PRO A 178 31.80 -4.77 7.61
N TRP A 179 31.00 -5.60 8.28
CA TRP A 179 29.89 -5.12 9.10
C TRP A 179 30.42 -4.33 10.32
N PRO A 180 29.64 -3.36 10.85
CA PRO A 180 30.01 -2.70 12.10
C PRO A 180 30.18 -3.73 13.23
N GLU A 181 31.18 -3.56 14.09
CA GLU A 181 31.50 -4.51 15.17
C GLU A 181 30.33 -4.76 16.12
N GLU A 182 29.41 -3.78 16.24
CA GLU A 182 28.20 -3.91 17.04
C GLU A 182 27.13 -4.84 16.45
N VAL A 183 27.27 -5.29 15.19
CA VAL A 183 26.29 -6.14 14.50
C VAL A 183 26.70 -7.61 14.63
N ASP A 184 25.93 -8.37 15.40
CA ASP A 184 26.03 -9.84 15.43
C ASP A 184 25.26 -10.43 14.25
N MET A 185 25.99 -10.85 13.21
CA MET A 185 25.39 -11.44 12.02
C MET A 185 24.68 -12.76 12.28
N THR A 186 25.03 -13.50 13.33
CA THR A 186 24.29 -14.71 13.71
C THR A 186 22.87 -14.35 14.13
N LYS A 187 22.72 -13.27 14.91
CA LYS A 187 21.43 -12.74 15.33
C LYS A 187 20.64 -12.15 14.17
N VAL A 188 21.31 -11.56 13.19
CA VAL A 188 20.66 -11.08 11.96
C VAL A 188 20.06 -12.25 11.18
N GLU A 189 20.81 -13.33 10.98
CA GLU A 189 20.29 -14.52 10.28
C GLU A 189 19.11 -15.16 11.04
N GLU A 190 19.20 -15.31 12.36
CA GLU A 190 18.07 -15.77 13.19
C GLU A 190 16.83 -14.88 13.03
N ALA A 191 17.02 -13.55 12.98
CA ALA A 191 15.94 -12.60 12.79
C ALA A 191 15.35 -12.64 11.37
N LEU A 192 16.17 -12.88 10.34
CA LEU A 192 15.71 -13.07 8.96
C LEU A 192 14.86 -14.34 8.85
N ASP A 193 15.32 -15.45 9.44
CA ASP A 193 14.57 -16.71 9.41
C ASP A 193 13.24 -16.59 10.18
N ALA A 194 13.27 -15.96 11.36
CA ALA A 194 12.05 -15.71 12.14
C ALA A 194 11.09 -14.74 11.43
N GLY A 195 11.61 -13.66 10.84
CA GLY A 195 10.81 -12.64 10.16
C GLY A 195 10.24 -13.13 8.83
N PHE A 196 10.97 -13.97 8.10
CA PHE A 196 10.46 -14.60 6.89
C PHE A 196 9.40 -15.65 7.23
N GLY A 197 9.62 -16.39 8.32
CA GLY A 197 8.64 -17.32 8.87
C GLY A 197 8.53 -18.64 8.10
N PRO A 198 7.64 -19.54 8.54
CA PRO A 198 7.40 -20.82 7.88
C PRO A 198 6.61 -20.61 6.57
N PRO A 199 6.52 -21.62 5.69
CA PRO A 199 5.82 -21.51 4.40
C PRO A 199 4.38 -20.97 4.49
N GLU A 200 3.66 -21.27 5.57
CA GLU A 200 2.29 -20.82 5.81
C GLU A 200 2.17 -19.31 6.05
N ALA A 201 3.27 -18.64 6.43
CA ALA A 201 3.31 -17.18 6.59
C ALA A 201 3.18 -16.45 5.24
N ARG A 202 3.54 -17.11 4.13
CA ARG A 202 3.48 -16.57 2.76
C ARG A 202 4.22 -15.24 2.60
N THR A 203 5.30 -15.04 3.35
CA THR A 203 6.16 -13.86 3.20
C THR A 203 6.83 -13.90 1.83
N LEU A 204 6.58 -12.88 1.00
CA LEU A 204 7.19 -12.78 -0.33
C LEU A 204 8.61 -12.23 -0.28
N ALA A 205 8.86 -11.21 0.56
CA ALA A 205 10.19 -10.63 0.69
C ALA A 205 10.40 -10.03 2.09
N LEU A 206 11.63 -10.13 2.57
CA LEU A 206 12.11 -9.45 3.77
C LEU A 206 13.47 -8.85 3.47
N VAL A 207 13.63 -7.54 3.73
CA VAL A 207 14.91 -6.84 3.58
C VAL A 207 15.16 -6.05 4.86
N VAL A 208 16.33 -6.26 5.47
CA VAL A 208 16.75 -5.54 6.68
C VAL A 208 17.89 -4.60 6.32
N THR A 209 17.73 -3.31 6.66
CA THR A 209 18.77 -2.31 6.45
C THR A 209 19.25 -1.71 7.77
N TYR A 210 20.54 -1.36 7.83
CA TYR A 210 21.14 -0.68 8.97
C TYR A 210 22.14 0.37 8.47
N LYS A 211 21.97 1.62 8.92
CA LYS A 211 22.79 2.77 8.50
C LYS A 211 22.97 2.87 6.98
N GLY A 212 21.90 2.59 6.23
CA GLY A 212 21.90 2.67 4.75
C GLY A 212 22.47 1.46 4.02
N ARG A 213 22.93 0.40 4.72
CA ARG A 213 23.41 -0.85 4.13
C ARG A 213 22.34 -1.95 4.29
N ILE A 214 22.19 -2.83 3.31
CA ILE A 214 21.38 -4.06 3.46
C ILE A 214 22.19 -5.03 4.32
N LEU A 215 21.68 -5.39 5.50
CA LEU A 215 22.30 -6.41 6.36
C LEU A 215 21.98 -7.82 5.88
N GLY A 216 20.79 -8.01 5.32
CA GLY A 216 20.39 -9.27 4.71
C GLY A 216 18.97 -9.20 4.17
N GLU A 217 18.67 -10.18 3.33
CA GLU A 217 17.42 -10.26 2.58
C GLU A 217 17.00 -11.73 2.35
N ARG A 218 15.71 -11.93 2.17
CA ARG A 218 15.08 -13.23 1.86
C ARG A 218 13.93 -12.98 0.89
N TYR A 219 13.77 -13.90 -0.06
CA TYR A 219 12.73 -13.85 -1.08
C TYR A 219 12.05 -15.21 -1.17
N GLY A 220 10.73 -15.19 -1.39
CA GLY A 220 9.96 -16.38 -1.70
C GLY A 220 10.30 -16.91 -3.09
N PRO A 221 9.95 -18.16 -3.41
CA PRO A 221 10.31 -18.78 -4.69
C PRO A 221 9.69 -18.11 -5.92
N GLU A 222 8.67 -17.28 -5.73
CA GLU A 222 7.92 -16.62 -6.81
C GLU A 222 8.39 -15.20 -7.12
N VAL A 223 9.29 -14.64 -6.30
CA VAL A 223 9.73 -13.24 -6.40
C VAL A 223 11.24 -13.12 -6.22
N ASP A 224 11.80 -12.04 -6.72
CA ASP A 224 13.21 -11.71 -6.55
C ASP A 224 13.40 -10.22 -6.22
N ILE A 225 14.66 -9.77 -6.17
CA ILE A 225 15.08 -8.39 -5.89
C ILE A 225 14.47 -7.35 -6.88
N HIS A 226 13.91 -7.79 -8.00
CA HIS A 226 13.31 -6.96 -9.04
C HIS A 226 11.80 -7.08 -9.14
N SER A 227 11.17 -8.01 -8.43
CA SER A 227 9.71 -8.18 -8.38
C SER A 227 9.04 -7.02 -7.62
N PRO A 228 8.20 -6.20 -8.27
CA PRO A 228 7.43 -5.17 -7.57
C PRO A 228 6.32 -5.82 -6.73
N LEU A 229 6.29 -5.53 -5.44
CA LEU A 229 5.25 -6.00 -4.52
C LEU A 229 4.20 -4.92 -4.25
N GLU A 230 3.03 -5.35 -3.78
CA GLU A 230 1.94 -4.46 -3.39
C GLU A 230 2.32 -3.60 -2.18
N GLY A 231 2.24 -2.27 -2.35
CA GLY A 231 2.66 -1.32 -1.31
C GLY A 231 1.57 -0.94 -0.31
N TRP A 232 0.29 -1.07 -0.65
CA TRP A 232 -0.84 -0.65 0.20
C TRP A 232 -0.62 0.72 0.88
N SER A 233 -0.87 0.83 2.18
CA SER A 233 -0.66 2.04 2.96
C SER A 233 0.82 2.44 3.10
N MET A 234 1.80 1.58 2.78
CA MET A 234 3.21 2.00 2.75
C MET A 234 3.44 3.10 1.72
N ALA A 235 2.63 3.17 0.66
CA ALA A 235 2.68 4.24 -0.33
C ALA A 235 2.40 5.64 0.26
N LYS A 236 1.73 5.72 1.42
CA LYS A 236 1.55 6.99 2.15
C LYS A 236 2.89 7.58 2.60
N SER A 237 3.84 6.73 3.01
CA SER A 237 5.19 7.17 3.38
C SER A 237 5.91 7.78 2.19
N LEU A 238 5.81 7.19 0.99
CA LEU A 238 6.37 7.79 -0.23
C LEU A 238 5.72 9.13 -0.56
N THR A 239 4.40 9.22 -0.46
CA THR A 239 3.66 10.48 -0.67
C THR A 239 4.12 11.55 0.33
N GLY A 240 4.28 11.19 1.61
CA GLY A 240 4.80 12.09 2.64
C GLY A 240 6.22 12.55 2.38
N THR A 241 7.11 11.66 1.93
CA THR A 241 8.48 12.03 1.52
C THR A 241 8.46 13.04 0.36
N LEU A 242 7.62 12.84 -0.65
CA LEU A 242 7.49 13.77 -1.78
C LEU A 242 6.99 15.15 -1.32
N ILE A 243 6.03 15.21 -0.40
CA ILE A 243 5.60 16.48 0.21
C ILE A 243 6.76 17.13 0.97
N GLY A 244 7.57 16.36 1.72
CA GLY A 244 8.76 16.86 2.39
C GLY A 244 9.78 17.49 1.44
N VAL A 245 10.03 16.84 0.29
CA VAL A 245 10.91 17.38 -0.77
C VAL A 245 10.36 18.68 -1.34
N LEU A 246 9.05 18.77 -1.58
CA LEU A 246 8.42 19.99 -2.08
C LEU A 246 8.48 21.14 -1.06
N ILE A 247 8.41 20.84 0.24
CA ILE A 247 8.62 21.82 1.31
C ILE A 247 10.06 22.31 1.33
N GLU A 248 11.04 21.41 1.22
CA GLU A 248 12.45 21.77 1.14
C GLU A 248 12.76 22.65 -0.09
N GLN A 249 12.07 22.39 -1.21
CA GLN A 249 12.17 23.20 -2.43
C GLN A 249 11.42 24.55 -2.34
N GLY A 250 10.74 24.84 -1.22
CA GLY A 250 9.97 26.07 -1.03
C GLY A 250 8.68 26.14 -1.85
N ALA A 251 8.23 25.03 -2.45
CA ALA A 251 6.97 24.98 -3.17
C ALA A 251 5.77 25.03 -2.22
N TYR A 252 5.92 24.46 -1.02
CA TYR A 252 4.90 24.44 0.03
C TYR A 252 5.50 24.71 1.41
N GLU A 253 4.65 25.07 2.36
CA GLU A 253 4.94 25.13 3.79
C GLU A 253 3.99 24.17 4.50
N LEU A 254 4.46 23.39 5.48
CA LEU A 254 3.62 22.37 6.12
C LEU A 254 2.32 22.93 6.73
N TRP A 255 2.35 24.17 7.22
CA TRP A 255 1.24 24.78 7.94
C TRP A 255 0.46 25.84 7.15
N GLN A 256 0.71 25.97 5.84
CA GLN A 256 -0.14 26.81 4.99
C GLN A 256 -1.51 26.15 4.75
N PRO A 257 -2.55 26.93 4.41
CA PRO A 257 -3.82 26.39 3.94
C PRO A 257 -3.63 25.40 2.79
N ALA A 258 -4.39 24.30 2.78
CA ALA A 258 -4.29 23.30 1.72
C ALA A 258 -4.63 23.95 0.36
N PRO A 259 -3.77 23.78 -0.67
CA PRO A 259 -3.93 24.44 -1.97
C PRO A 259 -4.95 23.70 -2.86
N ILE A 260 -6.16 23.50 -2.33
CA ILE A 260 -7.28 22.84 -3.02
C ILE A 260 -8.25 23.93 -3.49
N PRO A 261 -8.32 24.22 -4.80
CA PRO A 261 -9.12 25.33 -5.34
C PRO A 261 -10.59 25.28 -4.94
N GLU A 262 -11.18 24.09 -4.89
CA GLU A 262 -12.58 23.85 -4.54
C GLU A 262 -12.92 24.25 -3.11
N TRP A 263 -11.91 24.42 -2.24
CA TRP A 263 -12.09 24.82 -0.84
C TRP A 263 -11.96 26.33 -0.64
N GLN A 264 -11.55 27.10 -1.65
CA GLN A 264 -11.23 28.53 -1.50
C GLN A 264 -12.43 29.47 -1.72
N SER A 265 -13.64 28.93 -1.89
CA SER A 265 -14.86 29.71 -2.06
C SER A 265 -15.23 30.48 -0.78
N PRO A 266 -15.62 31.77 -0.84
CA PRO A 266 -15.96 32.55 0.34
C PRO A 266 -16.97 31.85 1.26
N GLY A 267 -16.61 31.71 2.54
CA GLY A 267 -17.43 31.06 3.55
C GLY A 267 -17.26 29.54 3.67
N ASP A 268 -16.43 28.90 2.82
CA ASP A 268 -16.13 27.48 2.95
C ASP A 268 -15.24 27.21 4.18
N PRO A 269 -15.71 26.44 5.18
CA PRO A 269 -14.93 26.17 6.39
C PRO A 269 -13.65 25.36 6.12
N ARG A 270 -13.55 24.67 4.97
CA ARG A 270 -12.37 23.86 4.60
C ARG A 270 -11.14 24.70 4.28
N GLN A 271 -11.28 26.02 4.09
CA GLN A 271 -10.14 26.95 3.99
C GLN A 271 -9.20 26.89 5.20
N ALA A 272 -9.71 26.49 6.37
CA ALA A 272 -8.93 26.36 7.58
C ALA A 272 -8.05 25.08 7.61
N ILE A 273 -8.32 24.10 6.74
CA ILE A 273 -7.55 22.85 6.67
C ILE A 273 -6.18 23.15 6.06
N ARG A 274 -5.11 22.78 6.76
CA ARG A 274 -3.72 22.96 6.29
C ARG A 274 -3.15 21.68 5.72
N ILE A 275 -2.04 21.79 4.98
CA ILE A 275 -1.32 20.61 4.45
C ILE A 275 -0.99 19.63 5.59
N GLY A 276 -0.47 20.12 6.71
CA GLY A 276 -0.13 19.30 7.87
C GLY A 276 -1.32 18.65 8.56
N ASP A 277 -2.54 19.16 8.37
CA ASP A 277 -3.76 18.54 8.88
C ASP A 277 -4.13 17.31 8.02
N ILE A 278 -4.07 17.46 6.69
CA ILE A 278 -4.27 16.36 5.72
C ILE A 278 -3.24 15.24 5.94
N MET A 279 -1.97 15.60 6.08
CA MET A 279 -0.87 14.63 6.25
C MET A 279 -0.97 13.81 7.54
N ARG A 280 -1.77 14.26 8.51
CA ARG A 280 -1.93 13.62 9.82
C ARG A 280 -3.37 13.17 10.10
N MET A 281 -4.26 13.33 9.13
CA MET A 281 -5.69 13.00 9.25
C MET A 281 -6.38 13.67 10.45
N SER A 282 -6.11 14.97 10.67
CA SER A 282 -6.59 15.74 11.83
C SER A 282 -7.50 16.90 11.47
#